data_AF-A0A6A7M2Z3-F1
#
_entry.id   AF-A0A6A7M2Z3-F1
#
_cell.length_a   1.000
_cell.length_b   1.000
_cell.length_c   1.000
_cell.angle_alpha   90.00
_cell.angle_beta   90.00
_cell.angle_gamma   90.00
#
_symmetry.space_group_name_H-M   'P 1'
#
loop_
_entity.id
_entity.type
_entity.pdbx_description
1 polymer ?
#
loop_
_entity_poly.entity_id
_entity_poly.type
_entity_poly.pdbx_seq_one_letter_code
_entity_poly.pdbx_strand_id
1 'polypeptide(L)'
;MAPVSKERVDPILENYLLALAGVDQCSSNAPETTRSRLAVNLERAERAYADAAADGLIDVSADMEAELQALGRTNEQSRRRLHGGAPITDLLVELELGTEQASRIVRAAICRQERR
;
A
#
# COMPACT_ATOMS: atom_id res chain seq x y z
N MET A 1 -3.21 24.69 1.79
CA MET A 1 -3.85 23.49 1.22
C MET A 1 -2.79 22.73 0.46
N ALA A 2 -2.51 21.48 0.82
CA ALA A 2 -1.77 20.62 -0.09
C ALA A 2 -2.60 20.46 -1.38
N PRO A 3 -1.99 20.31 -2.56
CA PRO A 3 -2.76 19.97 -3.74
C PRO A 3 -3.48 18.64 -3.48
N VAL A 4 -4.77 18.56 -3.81
CA VAL A 4 -5.65 17.39 -3.56
C VAL A 4 -5.01 16.07 -4.04
N SER A 5 -4.22 16.11 -5.11
CA SER A 5 -3.47 14.96 -5.60
C SER A 5 -2.45 14.41 -4.60
N LYS A 6 -1.85 15.26 -3.76
CA LYS A 6 -0.87 14.84 -2.74
C LYS A 6 -1.55 14.07 -1.60
N GLU A 7 -2.69 14.56 -1.13
CA GLU A 7 -3.47 13.90 -0.06
C GLU A 7 -3.99 12.52 -0.49
N ARG A 8 -4.23 12.31 -1.80
CA ARG A 8 -4.64 11.01 -2.36
C ARG A 8 -3.50 10.00 -2.48
N VAL A 9 -2.27 10.48 -2.65
CA VAL A 9 -1.08 9.63 -2.72
C VAL A 9 -0.65 9.17 -1.32
N ASP A 10 -0.97 9.93 -0.27
CA ASP A 10 -0.52 9.66 1.10
C ASP A 10 -0.89 8.23 1.61
N PRO A 11 -2.12 7.70 1.42
CA PRO A 11 -2.43 6.33 1.81
C PRO A 11 -1.65 5.27 1.02
N ILE A 12 -1.30 5.54 -0.24
CA ILE A 12 -0.50 4.63 -1.07
C ILE A 12 0.96 4.65 -0.61
N LEU A 13 1.50 5.84 -0.33
CA LEU A 13 2.83 6.00 0.24
C LEU A 13 2.94 5.31 1.60
N GLU A 14 1.97 5.51 2.49
CA GLU A 14 1.96 4.85 3.79
C GLU A 14 1.94 3.32 3.65
N ASN A 15 1.18 2.79 2.70
CA ASN A 15 1.17 1.35 2.43
C ASN A 15 2.55 0.83 1.99
N TYR A 16 3.23 1.55 1.11
CA TYR A 16 4.61 1.23 0.71
C TYR A 16 5.57 1.24 1.91
N LEU A 17 5.49 2.27 2.77
CA LEU A 17 6.34 2.36 3.97
C LEU A 17 6.08 1.21 4.95
N LEU A 18 4.83 0.75 5.08
CA LEU A 18 4.49 -0.41 5.91
C LEU A 18 5.02 -1.71 5.32
N ALA A 19 4.98 -1.88 4.00
CA ALA A 19 5.60 -3.02 3.34
C ALA A 19 7.12 -3.03 3.55
N LEU A 20 7.77 -1.86 3.45
CA LEU A 20 9.21 -1.70 3.69
C LEU A 20 9.57 -2.04 5.14
N ALA A 21 8.80 -1.51 6.10
CA ALA A 21 8.98 -1.83 7.52
C ALA A 21 8.78 -3.33 7.80
N GLY A 22 7.85 -3.98 7.08
CA GLY A 22 7.63 -5.41 7.20
C GLY A 22 8.83 -6.25 6.75
N VAL A 23 9.52 -5.84 5.67
CA VAL A 23 10.78 -6.48 5.25
C VAL A 23 11.89 -6.21 6.26
N ASP A 24 12.05 -4.97 6.72
CA ASP A 24 13.09 -4.56 7.66
C ASP A 24 13.00 -5.29 9.02
N GLN A 25 11.78 -5.47 9.52
CA GLN A 25 11.53 -6.17 10.80
C GLN A 25 11.52 -7.71 10.65
N CYS A 26 11.60 -8.23 9.44
CA CYS A 26 11.61 -9.66 9.21
C CYS A 26 12.95 -10.26 9.63
N SER A 27 12.92 -11.19 10.60
CA SER A 27 14.12 -11.91 11.03
C SER A 27 14.78 -12.67 9.86
N SER A 28 16.11 -12.67 9.82
CA SER A 28 16.89 -13.50 8.88
C SER A 28 16.59 -15.00 9.01
N ASN A 29 16.11 -15.42 10.18
CA ASN A 29 15.75 -16.81 10.49
C ASN A 29 14.28 -17.12 10.19
N ALA A 30 13.50 -16.15 9.71
CA ALA A 30 12.12 -16.40 9.30
C ALA A 30 12.08 -17.40 8.12
N PRO A 31 10.98 -18.16 7.99
CA PRO A 31 10.79 -19.07 6.86
C PRO A 31 11.05 -18.35 5.52
N GLU A 32 11.74 -19.02 4.61
CA GLU A 32 12.05 -18.46 3.28
C GLU A 32 10.78 -17.99 2.56
N THR A 33 9.70 -18.75 2.68
CA THR A 33 8.39 -18.40 2.12
C THR A 33 7.85 -17.07 2.66
N THR A 34 8.06 -16.76 3.95
CA THR A 34 7.69 -15.47 4.55
C THR A 34 8.55 -14.34 4.01
N ARG A 35 9.87 -14.53 3.93
CA ARG A 35 10.81 -13.53 3.39
C ARG A 35 10.51 -13.22 1.93
N SER A 36 10.30 -14.24 1.10
CA SER A 36 9.97 -14.06 -0.32
C SER A 36 8.65 -13.35 -0.53
N ARG A 37 7.61 -13.67 0.27
CA ARG A 37 6.32 -12.97 0.20
C ARG A 37 6.42 -11.50 0.59
N LEU A 38 7.19 -11.18 1.65
CA LEU A 38 7.42 -9.79 2.04
C LEU A 38 8.17 -9.01 0.96
N ALA A 39 9.19 -9.60 0.32
CA ALA A 39 9.91 -8.98 -0.79
C ALA A 39 8.98 -8.69 -1.98
N VAL A 40 8.20 -9.68 -2.41
CA VAL A 40 7.21 -9.51 -3.49
C VAL A 40 6.16 -8.46 -3.11
N ASN A 41 5.71 -8.43 -1.86
CA ASN A 41 4.77 -7.43 -1.39
C ASN A 41 5.37 -6.01 -1.46
N LEU A 42 6.63 -5.85 -1.06
CA LEU A 42 7.35 -4.58 -1.14
C LEU A 42 7.46 -4.09 -2.59
N GLU A 43 7.89 -4.95 -3.52
CA GLU A 43 7.99 -4.59 -4.94
C GLU A 43 6.65 -4.13 -5.52
N ARG A 44 5.56 -4.81 -5.15
CA ARG A 44 4.21 -4.43 -5.58
C ARG A 44 3.76 -3.10 -5.00
N ALA A 45 4.04 -2.86 -3.72
CA ALA A 45 3.69 -1.60 -3.06
C ALA A 45 4.50 -0.42 -3.60
N GLU A 46 5.80 -0.63 -3.87
CA GLU A 46 6.67 0.35 -4.52
C GLU A 46 6.12 0.74 -5.89
N ARG A 47 5.74 -0.25 -6.71
CA ARG A 47 5.17 0.00 -8.02
C ARG A 47 3.87 0.79 -7.94
N ALA A 48 2.96 0.41 -7.04
CA ALA A 48 1.72 1.14 -6.84
C ALA A 48 1.97 2.60 -6.42
N TYR A 49 2.94 2.85 -5.55
CA TYR A 49 3.34 4.21 -5.17
C TYR A 49 3.96 4.99 -6.33
N ALA A 50 4.88 4.39 -7.08
CA ALA A 50 5.50 5.04 -8.24
C ALA A 50 4.45 5.44 -9.29
N ASP A 51 3.53 4.52 -9.60
CA ASP A 51 2.43 4.74 -10.52
C ASP A 51 1.45 5.83 -10.01
N ALA A 52 1.15 5.85 -8.71
CA ALA A 52 0.33 6.90 -8.09
C ALA A 52 1.01 8.29 -8.12
N ALA A 53 2.32 8.33 -7.87
CA ALA A 53 3.12 9.54 -7.83
C ALA A 53 3.37 10.14 -9.22
N ALA A 54 3.42 9.30 -10.26
CA ALA A 54 3.55 9.69 -11.66
C ALA A 54 2.21 10.15 -12.28
N ASP A 55 1.43 10.92 -11.52
CA ASP A 55 0.11 11.46 -11.90
C ASP A 55 -1.07 10.49 -11.88
N GLY A 56 -0.89 9.23 -11.45
CA GLY A 56 -1.96 8.22 -11.45
C GLY A 56 -3.26 8.64 -10.74
N LEU A 57 -3.22 9.54 -9.75
CA LEU A 57 -4.37 9.91 -8.91
C LEU A 57 -4.95 11.32 -9.16
N ILE A 58 -4.76 11.89 -10.35
CA ILE A 58 -5.36 13.19 -10.70
C ILE A 58 -6.90 13.11 -10.77
N ASP A 59 -7.44 12.07 -11.40
CA ASP A 59 -8.88 11.88 -11.62
C ASP A 59 -9.41 10.66 -10.86
N VAL A 60 -9.92 10.90 -9.66
CA VAL A 60 -10.39 9.88 -8.72
C VAL A 60 -11.90 9.96 -8.59
N SER A 61 -12.61 8.85 -8.82
CA SER A 61 -14.06 8.78 -8.61
C SER A 61 -14.42 8.68 -7.13
N ALA A 62 -15.68 8.92 -6.76
CA ALA A 62 -16.14 8.77 -5.39
C ALA A 62 -15.88 7.37 -4.81
N ASP A 63 -16.05 6.32 -5.62
CA ASP A 63 -15.75 4.94 -5.22
C ASP A 63 -14.26 4.74 -4.90
N MET A 64 -13.37 5.34 -5.70
CA MET A 64 -11.92 5.25 -5.47
C MET A 64 -11.51 6.05 -4.23
N GLU A 65 -12.17 7.17 -3.95
CA GLU A 65 -11.97 7.93 -2.70
C GLU A 65 -12.39 7.09 -1.48
N ALA A 66 -13.50 6.34 -1.57
CA ALA A 66 -13.90 5.41 -0.53
C ALA A 66 -12.89 4.26 -0.36
N GLU A 67 -12.31 3.76 -1.45
CA GLU A 67 -11.24 2.77 -1.40
C GLU A 67 -9.95 3.34 -0.78
N LEU A 68 -9.58 4.59 -1.07
CA LEU A 68 -8.44 5.28 -0.45
C LEU A 68 -8.64 5.44 1.07
N GLN A 69 -9.85 5.78 1.51
CA GLN A 69 -10.18 5.83 2.94
C GLN A 69 -10.18 4.44 3.60
N ALA A 70 -10.62 3.41 2.87
CA ALA A 70 -10.51 2.03 3.35
C ALA A 70 -9.06 1.60 3.50
N LEU A 71 -8.20 1.92 2.52
CA LEU A 71 -6.76 1.69 2.58
C LEU A 71 -6.13 2.41 3.76
N GLY A 72 -6.47 3.68 4.00
CA GLY A 72 -5.99 4.43 5.17
C GLY A 72 -6.31 3.74 6.49
N ARG A 73 -7.50 3.14 6.62
CA ARG A 73 -7.87 2.34 7.81
C ARG A 73 -7.07 1.05 7.91
N THR A 74 -6.87 0.34 6.79
CA THR A 74 -6.01 -0.87 6.74
C THR A 74 -4.59 -0.52 7.16
N ASN A 75 -4.03 0.56 6.65
CA ASN A 75 -2.68 1.02 6.98
C ASN A 75 -2.57 1.38 8.46
N GLU A 76 -3.55 2.11 9.02
CA GLU A 76 -3.55 2.44 10.43
C GLU A 76 -3.57 1.18 11.32
N GLN A 77 -4.36 0.17 10.95
CA GLN A 77 -4.39 -1.12 11.65
C GLN A 77 -3.03 -1.83 11.57
N SER A 78 -2.48 -1.98 10.36
CA SER A 78 -1.18 -2.62 10.13
C SER A 78 -0.07 -1.91 10.91
N ARG A 79 -0.05 -0.57 10.88
CA ARG A 79 0.88 0.27 11.63
C ARG A 79 0.79 0.03 13.13
N ARG A 80 -0.42 0.02 13.70
CA ARG A 80 -0.63 -0.23 15.14
C ARG A 80 -0.13 -1.62 15.55
N ARG A 81 -0.42 -2.65 14.75
CA ARG A 81 0.02 -4.03 15.03
C ARG A 81 1.53 -4.19 14.89
N LEU A 82 2.13 -3.56 13.88
CA LEU A 82 3.57 -3.56 13.64
C LEU A 82 4.32 -2.84 14.78
N HIS A 83 3.85 -1.67 15.21
CA HIS A 83 4.37 -1.02 16.43
C HIS A 83 4.13 -1.84 17.71
N GLY A 84 3.04 -2.59 17.78
CA GLY A 84 2.73 -3.48 18.89
C GLY A 84 3.58 -4.76 18.95
N GLY A 85 4.51 -4.95 18.00
CA GLY A 85 5.38 -6.13 17.94
C GLY A 85 4.65 -7.41 17.53
N ALA A 86 3.55 -7.29 16.79
CA ALA A 86 2.85 -8.46 16.26
C ALA A 86 3.81 -9.29 15.37
N PRO A 87 3.74 -10.63 15.41
CA PRO A 87 4.57 -11.47 14.56
C PRO A 87 4.40 -11.11 13.09
N ILE A 88 5.51 -10.95 12.36
CA ILE A 88 5.48 -10.53 10.95
C ILE A 88 4.67 -11.51 10.07
N THR A 89 4.65 -12.79 10.45
CA THR A 89 3.85 -13.83 9.80
C THR A 89 2.35 -13.54 9.85
N ASP A 90 1.88 -12.94 10.94
CA ASP A 90 0.46 -12.65 11.18
C ASP A 90 0.06 -11.32 10.54
N LEU A 91 1.03 -10.42 10.35
CA LEU A 91 0.89 -9.14 9.65
C LEU A 91 0.96 -9.29 8.13
N LEU A 92 1.67 -10.31 7.63
CA LEU A 92 1.94 -10.48 6.20
C LEU A 92 0.65 -10.45 5.35
N VAL A 93 -0.40 -11.13 5.80
CA VAL A 93 -1.68 -11.17 5.08
C VAL A 93 -2.34 -9.78 5.02
N GLU A 94 -2.24 -8.99 6.09
CA GLU A 94 -2.79 -7.62 6.12
C GLU A 94 -1.97 -6.68 5.23
N LEU A 95 -0.64 -6.81 5.24
CA LEU A 95 0.25 -6.04 4.36
C LEU A 95 -0.03 -6.36 2.89
N GLU A 96 -0.18 -7.64 2.54
CA GLU A 96 -0.56 -8.07 1.19
C GLU A 96 -1.93 -7.57 0.76
N LEU A 97 -2.90 -7.57 1.67
CA LEU A 97 -4.23 -7.03 1.41
C LEU A 97 -4.18 -5.53 1.14
N GLY A 98 -3.44 -4.77 1.94
CA GLY A 98 -3.25 -3.33 1.73
C GLY A 98 -2.59 -3.02 0.39
N THR A 99 -1.56 -3.77 0.02
CA THR A 99 -0.89 -3.62 -1.29
C THR A 99 -1.79 -3.98 -2.46
N GLU A 100 -2.62 -5.01 -2.32
CA GLU A 100 -3.63 -5.37 -3.32
C GLU A 100 -4.67 -4.25 -3.50
N GLN A 101 -5.15 -3.66 -2.40
CA GLN A 101 -6.04 -2.50 -2.43
C GLN A 101 -5.38 -1.31 -3.15
N ALA A 102 -4.16 -0.94 -2.75
CA ALA A 102 -3.39 0.13 -3.39
C ALA A 102 -3.23 -0.11 -4.90
N SER A 103 -2.88 -1.34 -5.30
CA SER A 103 -2.74 -1.72 -6.70
C SER A 103 -4.03 -1.54 -7.50
N ARG A 104 -5.18 -1.89 -6.93
CA ARG A 104 -6.50 -1.75 -7.58
C ARG A 104 -6.87 -0.30 -7.80
N ILE A 105 -6.70 0.54 -6.77
CA ILE A 105 -6.98 1.98 -6.82
C ILE A 105 -6.17 2.61 -7.96
N VAL A 106 -4.86 2.37 -7.99
CA VAL A 106 -3.96 2.98 -8.96
C VAL A 106 -4.25 2.49 -10.38
N ARG A 107 -4.51 1.19 -10.58
CA ARG A 107 -4.93 0.66 -11.89
C ARG A 107 -6.23 1.28 -12.37
N ALA A 108 -7.24 1.41 -11.49
CA ALA A 108 -8.52 2.02 -11.84
C ALA A 108 -8.35 3.50 -12.24
N ALA A 109 -7.40 4.19 -11.61
CA ALA A 109 -7.07 5.58 -11.88
C ALA A 109 -6.38 5.74 -13.25
N ILE A 110 -5.34 4.94 -13.53
CA ILE A 110 -4.62 4.94 -14.82
C ILE A 110 -5.58 4.64 -15.97
N CYS A 111 -6.39 3.57 -15.84
CA CYS A 111 -7.33 3.19 -16.89
C CYS A 111 -8.38 4.28 -17.18
N ARG A 112 -8.68 5.17 -16.23
CA ARG A 112 -9.57 6.32 -16.46
C ARG A 112 -8.87 7.44 -17.22
N GLN A 113 -7.59 7.69 -16.94
CA GLN A 113 -6.82 8.72 -17.63
C GLN A 113 -6.62 8.39 -19.10
N GLU A 114 -6.32 7.13 -19.43
CA GLU A 114 -6.14 6.66 -20.81
C GLU A 114 -7.42 6.73 -21.66
N ARG A 115 -8.60 6.86 -21.03
CA ARG A 115 -9.89 6.97 -21.73
C ARG A 115 -10.31 8.41 -22.04
N ARG A 116 -9.52 9.40 -21.62
CA ARG A 116 -9.74 10.83 -21.90
C ARG A 116 -8.92 11.26 -23.10
#